data_AF-A0A954TSG2-F1
#
_entry.id   AF-A0A954TSG2-F1
#
_cell.length_a   1.000
_cell.length_b   1.000
_cell.length_c   1.000
_cell.angle_alpha   90.00
_cell.angle_beta   90.00
_cell.angle_gamma   90.00
#
_symmetry.space_group_name_H-M   'P 1'
#
loop_
_entity.id
_entity.type
_entity.pdbx_description
1 polymer ?
#
loop_
_entity_poly.entity_id
_entity_poly.type
_entity_poly.pdbx_seq_one_letter_code
_entity_poly.pdbx_strand_id
1 'polypeptide(L)'
;MAVVDEQVDAWIDAERDYKLGLRAGKLVCQNPSGKSLASVPKWLKETDTAESLLALADWLADHQLECRHTVERWMLRSLSIPREVLINVWVDPAWRGCLENMVVVPVGEDGSFDLENAGLLREADAKRGLGVVDLDGESQWIKTDSFGVPHPILVGDVEELRELASDLGIIQAIDQLYRPIFQPTDQQRELTYINDYSGGHFEQLNYATSHCRRLGYPVSGGQATCRVWENDTLVEARFFVGDEYPESPTWTGSLVFVDENQRSLKISSVGPVTFSEGVRMASEIYAKRKVESSEDDQ
;
A
#
# COMPACT_ATOMS: atom_id res chain seq x y z
N MET A 1 7.43 22.92 -9.09
CA MET A 1 6.29 23.76 -9.53
C MET A 1 5.17 22.80 -9.84
N ALA A 2 4.17 22.68 -8.96
CA ALA A 2 3.05 21.77 -9.21
C ALA A 2 2.33 22.24 -10.47
N VAL A 3 2.38 21.43 -11.52
CA VAL A 3 1.39 21.51 -12.60
C VAL A 3 0.10 21.08 -11.91
N VAL A 4 -0.68 22.05 -11.47
CA VAL A 4 -2.10 21.84 -11.23
C VAL A 4 -2.61 21.47 -12.61
N ASP A 5 -2.70 20.18 -12.88
CA ASP A 5 -3.36 19.67 -14.06
C ASP A 5 -4.79 20.22 -13.93
N GLU A 6 -5.10 21.28 -14.68
CA GLU A 6 -6.47 21.77 -14.80
C GLU A 6 -7.23 20.59 -15.39
N GLN A 7 -7.87 19.81 -14.51
CA GLN A 7 -8.63 18.65 -14.89
C GLN A 7 -9.72 19.16 -15.83
N VAL A 8 -9.46 19.01 -17.14
CA VAL A 8 -10.39 19.44 -18.19
C VAL A 8 -11.59 18.54 -18.01
N ASP A 9 -12.66 19.07 -17.42
CA ASP A 9 -13.85 18.28 -17.18
C ASP A 9 -14.37 17.80 -18.55
N ALA A 10 -14.37 16.49 -18.75
CA ALA A 10 -15.01 15.89 -19.92
C ALA A 10 -16.52 16.03 -19.74
N TRP A 11 -17.10 17.01 -20.41
CA TRP A 11 -18.54 17.28 -20.39
C TRP A 11 -19.27 16.42 -21.41
N ILE A 12 -20.36 15.79 -20.97
CA ILE A 12 -21.32 15.11 -21.85
C ILE A 12 -22.66 15.82 -21.79
N ASP A 13 -23.36 15.84 -22.93
CA ASP A 13 -24.67 16.47 -23.01
C ASP A 13 -25.69 15.68 -22.18
N ALA A 14 -26.59 16.41 -21.53
CA ALA A 14 -27.67 15.89 -20.72
C ALA A 14 -28.98 16.60 -21.06
N GLU A 15 -30.04 16.25 -20.34
CA GLU A 15 -31.36 16.84 -20.57
C GLU A 15 -31.39 18.37 -20.39
N ARG A 16 -32.25 19.03 -21.17
CA ARG A 16 -32.50 20.49 -21.10
C ARG A 16 -31.25 21.34 -21.34
N ASP A 17 -30.38 20.90 -22.24
CA ASP A 17 -29.12 21.56 -22.61
C ASP A 17 -28.14 21.73 -21.44
N TYR A 18 -28.33 20.97 -20.35
CA TYR A 18 -27.33 20.84 -19.30
C TYR A 18 -26.20 19.95 -19.79
N LYS A 19 -25.04 20.07 -19.14
CA LYS A 19 -23.95 19.12 -19.30
C LYS A 19 -23.62 18.48 -17.96
N LEU A 20 -23.24 17.21 -18.00
CA LEU A 20 -22.76 16.46 -16.85
C LEU A 20 -21.31 16.06 -17.05
N GLY A 21 -20.60 15.86 -15.94
CA GLY A 21 -19.22 15.38 -15.95
C GLY A 21 -18.83 14.82 -14.58
N LEU A 22 -17.63 14.28 -14.50
CA LEU A 22 -17.02 13.83 -13.25
C LEU A 22 -15.82 14.70 -12.91
N ARG A 23 -15.76 15.14 -11.66
CA ARG A 23 -14.60 15.83 -11.10
C ARG A 23 -14.23 15.18 -9.77
N ALA A 24 -13.00 14.65 -9.68
CA ALA A 24 -12.54 13.90 -8.52
C ALA A 24 -13.57 12.85 -8.02
N GLY A 25 -14.12 12.06 -8.94
CA GLY A 25 -15.13 11.03 -8.65
C GLY A 25 -16.53 11.54 -8.31
N LYS A 26 -16.79 12.86 -8.39
CA LYS A 26 -18.08 13.45 -8.07
C LYS A 26 -18.78 13.98 -9.30
N LEU A 27 -20.09 13.77 -9.36
CA LEU A 27 -20.94 14.31 -10.41
C LEU A 27 -20.98 15.85 -10.31
N VAL A 28 -20.66 16.50 -11.42
CA VAL A 28 -20.72 17.96 -11.61
C VAL A 28 -21.61 18.28 -12.81
N CYS A 29 -22.14 19.51 -12.87
CA CYS A 29 -22.97 19.93 -14.00
C CYS A 29 -22.71 21.38 -14.44
N GLN A 30 -22.98 21.64 -15.71
CA GLN A 30 -23.10 22.98 -16.28
C GLN A 30 -24.54 23.23 -16.71
N ASN A 31 -24.99 24.47 -16.52
CA ASN A 31 -26.26 24.93 -17.08
C ASN A 31 -26.15 25.22 -18.59
N PRO A 32 -27.27 25.52 -19.28
CA PRO A 32 -27.25 25.83 -20.72
C PRO A 32 -26.41 27.05 -21.13
N SER A 33 -26.07 27.92 -20.17
CA SER A 33 -25.17 29.05 -20.40
C SER A 33 -23.68 28.69 -20.25
N GLY A 34 -23.36 27.40 -20.03
CA GLY A 34 -22.00 26.91 -19.81
C GLY A 34 -21.44 27.17 -18.41
N LYS A 35 -22.26 27.64 -17.47
CA LYS A 35 -21.82 27.93 -16.10
C LYS A 35 -21.89 26.67 -15.24
N SER A 36 -20.75 26.29 -14.66
CA SER A 36 -20.68 25.21 -13.66
C SER A 36 -21.49 25.58 -12.41
N LEU A 37 -22.33 24.67 -11.95
CA LEU A 37 -23.15 24.85 -10.77
C LEU A 37 -22.48 24.26 -9.52
N ALA A 38 -22.78 24.83 -8.35
CA ALA A 38 -22.26 24.36 -7.08
C ALA A 38 -22.83 22.98 -6.67
N SER A 39 -23.97 22.60 -7.24
CA SER A 39 -24.59 21.29 -7.01
C SER A 39 -25.37 20.85 -8.24
N VAL A 40 -25.47 19.54 -8.43
CA VAL A 40 -26.28 18.94 -9.49
C VAL A 40 -27.75 18.94 -9.06
N PRO A 41 -28.68 19.52 -9.84
CA PRO A 41 -30.10 19.51 -9.53
C PRO A 41 -30.64 18.10 -9.35
N LYS A 42 -31.62 17.91 -8.44
CA LYS A 42 -32.19 16.59 -8.13
C LYS A 42 -32.71 15.85 -9.38
N TRP A 43 -33.50 16.53 -10.19
CA TRP A 43 -34.07 15.95 -11.42
C TRP A 43 -33.00 15.49 -12.41
N LEU A 44 -31.83 16.13 -12.42
CA LEU A 44 -30.72 15.79 -13.32
C LEU A 44 -29.93 14.58 -12.79
N LYS A 45 -29.86 14.40 -11.46
CA LYS A 45 -29.24 13.24 -10.82
C LYS A 45 -30.00 11.93 -11.06
N GLU A 46 -31.30 12.03 -11.31
CA GLU A 46 -32.21 10.88 -11.54
C GLU A 46 -32.28 10.50 -13.03
N THR A 47 -31.38 11.03 -13.87
CA THR A 47 -31.29 10.69 -15.30
C THR A 47 -30.34 9.51 -15.52
N ASP A 48 -30.60 8.70 -16.54
CA ASP A 48 -29.75 7.57 -16.94
C ASP A 48 -28.28 7.99 -17.17
N THR A 49 -28.06 9.20 -17.70
CA THR A 49 -26.73 9.79 -17.90
C THR A 49 -26.00 10.01 -16.58
N ALA A 50 -26.69 10.54 -15.56
CA ALA A 50 -26.12 10.73 -14.24
C ALA A 50 -25.84 9.40 -13.54
N GLU A 51 -26.75 8.43 -13.64
CA GLU A 51 -26.55 7.08 -13.10
C GLU A 51 -25.34 6.39 -13.75
N SER A 52 -25.20 6.48 -15.08
CA SER A 52 -24.07 5.91 -15.81
C SER A 52 -22.73 6.54 -15.42
N LEU A 53 -22.69 7.87 -15.21
CA LEU A 53 -21.49 8.56 -14.74
C LEU A 53 -21.14 8.18 -13.30
N LEU A 54 -22.12 8.01 -12.42
CA LEU A 54 -21.87 7.57 -11.05
C LEU A 54 -21.33 6.12 -11.03
N ALA A 55 -21.92 5.22 -11.81
CA ALA A 55 -21.42 3.86 -11.95
C ALA A 55 -19.99 3.83 -12.51
N LEU A 56 -19.66 4.71 -13.47
CA LEU A 56 -18.29 4.87 -13.97
C LEU A 56 -17.35 5.39 -12.87
N ALA A 57 -17.79 6.35 -12.04
CA ALA A 57 -16.98 6.87 -10.94
C ALA A 57 -16.66 5.78 -9.91
N ASP A 58 -17.65 4.96 -9.56
CA ASP A 58 -17.45 3.82 -8.65
C ASP A 58 -16.47 2.81 -9.26
N TRP A 59 -16.65 2.46 -10.53
CA TRP A 59 -15.74 1.55 -11.24
C TRP A 59 -14.30 2.07 -11.29
N LEU A 60 -14.10 3.37 -11.54
CA LEU A 60 -12.77 3.99 -11.55
C LEU A 60 -12.13 3.97 -10.15
N ALA A 61 -12.92 4.14 -9.08
CA ALA A 61 -12.43 4.06 -7.71
C ALA A 61 -11.99 2.63 -7.36
N ASP A 62 -12.79 1.63 -7.76
CA ASP A 62 -12.45 0.21 -7.59
C ASP A 62 -11.18 -0.16 -8.38
N HIS A 63 -11.06 0.31 -9.63
CA HIS A 63 -9.86 0.12 -10.45
C HIS A 63 -8.61 0.74 -9.81
N GLN A 64 -8.71 1.96 -9.29
CA GLN A 64 -7.60 2.61 -8.58
C GLN A 64 -7.17 1.81 -7.35
N LEU A 65 -8.14 1.26 -6.59
CA LEU A 65 -7.86 0.42 -5.44
C LEU A 65 -7.18 -0.90 -5.85
N GLU A 66 -7.62 -1.53 -6.94
CA GLU A 66 -6.99 -2.74 -7.48
C GLU A 66 -5.55 -2.49 -7.94
N CYS A 67 -5.30 -1.38 -8.65
CA CYS A 67 -3.96 -0.96 -9.06
C CYS A 67 -3.04 -0.83 -7.84
N ARG A 68 -3.50 -0.09 -6.82
CA ARG A 68 -2.75 0.11 -5.57
C ARG A 68 -2.41 -1.22 -4.89
N HIS A 69 -3.39 -2.10 -4.71
CA HIS A 69 -3.17 -3.41 -4.11
C HIS A 69 -2.21 -4.29 -4.92
N THR A 70 -2.21 -4.15 -6.24
CA THR A 70 -1.32 -4.92 -7.10
C THR A 70 0.12 -4.43 -6.98
N VAL A 71 0.36 -3.13 -6.99
CA VAL A 71 1.70 -2.55 -6.80
C VAL A 71 2.22 -2.80 -5.38
N GLU A 72 1.37 -2.68 -4.35
CA GLU A 72 1.76 -3.03 -2.99
C GLU A 72 2.12 -4.52 -2.89
N ARG A 73 1.40 -5.40 -3.60
CA ARG A 73 1.75 -6.82 -3.66
C ARG A 73 3.10 -7.06 -4.35
N TRP A 74 3.44 -6.30 -5.39
CA TRP A 74 4.76 -6.39 -6.02
C TRP A 74 5.88 -6.11 -5.02
N MET A 75 5.70 -5.08 -4.19
CA MET A 75 6.62 -4.72 -3.11
C MET A 75 6.69 -5.79 -2.02
N LEU A 76 5.55 -6.18 -1.46
CA LEU A 76 5.49 -7.12 -0.33
C LEU A 76 5.94 -8.54 -0.70
N ARG A 77 5.95 -8.89 -1.98
CA ARG A 77 6.37 -10.21 -2.45
C ARG A 77 7.72 -10.20 -3.19
N SER A 78 8.41 -9.05 -3.21
CA SER A 78 9.67 -8.86 -3.94
C SER A 78 9.64 -9.44 -5.35
N LEU A 79 8.55 -9.19 -6.09
CA LEU A 79 8.35 -9.81 -7.40
C LEU A 79 9.25 -9.16 -8.46
N SER A 80 9.83 -10.00 -9.31
CA SER A 80 10.39 -9.57 -10.59
C SER A 80 9.25 -9.27 -11.56
N ILE A 81 9.17 -8.03 -12.03
CA ILE A 81 8.10 -7.55 -12.90
C ILE A 81 8.70 -7.27 -14.27
N PRO A 82 8.18 -7.87 -15.36
CA PRO A 82 8.62 -7.54 -16.70
C PRO A 82 8.41 -6.05 -16.98
N ARG A 83 9.43 -5.38 -17.50
CA ARG A 83 9.39 -3.96 -17.85
C ARG A 83 8.24 -3.63 -18.81
N GLU A 84 7.93 -4.56 -19.72
CA GLU A 84 6.81 -4.42 -20.65
C GLU A 84 5.46 -4.23 -19.95
N VAL A 85 5.25 -4.84 -18.78
CA VAL A 85 4.03 -4.64 -17.99
C VAL A 85 3.91 -3.17 -17.62
N LEU A 86 4.99 -2.59 -17.07
CA LEU A 86 5.01 -1.18 -16.67
C LEU A 86 4.80 -0.25 -17.86
N ILE A 87 5.48 -0.48 -18.98
CA ILE A 87 5.32 0.32 -20.21
C ILE A 87 3.85 0.34 -20.68
N ASN A 88 3.17 -0.81 -20.67
CA ASN A 88 1.78 -0.91 -21.14
C ASN A 88 0.79 -0.24 -20.18
N VAL A 89 1.02 -0.30 -18.87
CA VAL A 89 0.10 0.30 -17.89
C VAL A 89 0.40 1.77 -17.58
N TRP A 90 1.57 2.30 -17.96
CA TRP A 90 1.99 3.67 -17.64
C TRP A 90 1.04 4.76 -18.17
N VAL A 91 0.35 4.49 -19.28
CA VAL A 91 -0.63 5.41 -19.88
C VAL A 91 -1.90 5.54 -19.04
N ASP A 92 -2.18 4.57 -18.17
CA ASP A 92 -3.32 4.60 -17.24
C ASP A 92 -2.95 5.44 -16.00
N PRO A 93 -3.66 6.55 -15.73
CA PRO A 93 -3.41 7.39 -14.57
C PRO A 93 -3.52 6.66 -13.23
N ALA A 94 -4.36 5.63 -13.11
CA ALA A 94 -4.50 4.87 -11.86
C ALA A 94 -3.23 4.05 -11.56
N TRP A 95 -2.68 3.39 -12.56
CA TRP A 95 -1.41 2.67 -12.45
C TRP A 95 -0.24 3.61 -12.23
N ARG A 96 -0.10 4.64 -13.08
CA ARG A 96 0.97 5.63 -12.95
C ARG A 96 0.93 6.31 -11.60
N GLY A 97 -0.23 6.72 -11.10
CA GLY A 97 -0.37 7.34 -9.77
C GLY A 97 0.07 6.44 -8.61
N CYS A 98 0.08 5.11 -8.79
CA CYS A 98 0.58 4.16 -7.80
C CYS A 98 2.08 3.87 -7.91
N LEU A 99 2.67 4.04 -9.10
CA LEU A 99 4.03 3.64 -9.43
C LEU A 99 4.99 4.81 -9.53
N GLU A 100 4.53 5.96 -10.01
CA GLU A 100 5.30 7.18 -10.06
C GLU A 100 5.80 7.52 -8.65
N ASN A 101 7.09 7.83 -8.58
CA ASN A 101 7.86 8.10 -7.37
C ASN A 101 8.09 6.89 -6.45
N MET A 102 7.66 5.69 -6.82
CA MET A 102 8.14 4.48 -6.14
C MET A 102 9.64 4.32 -6.41
N VAL A 103 10.38 3.87 -5.41
CA VAL A 103 11.73 3.34 -5.60
C VAL A 103 11.60 2.03 -6.37
N VAL A 104 12.32 1.94 -7.48
CA VAL A 104 12.43 0.74 -8.32
C VAL A 104 13.90 0.39 -8.50
N VAL A 105 14.16 -0.89 -8.78
CA VAL A 105 15.51 -1.43 -8.98
C VAL A 105 15.57 -2.28 -10.25
N PRO A 106 16.71 -2.36 -10.93
CA PRO A 106 16.96 -3.38 -11.92
C PRO A 106 16.87 -4.78 -11.31
N VAL A 107 16.48 -5.77 -12.11
CA VAL A 107 16.49 -7.18 -11.73
C VAL A 107 17.48 -7.92 -12.60
N GLY A 108 18.41 -8.65 -11.96
CA GLY A 108 19.39 -9.50 -12.62
C GLY A 108 18.78 -10.72 -13.29
N GLU A 109 19.56 -11.43 -14.12
CA GLU A 109 19.11 -12.64 -14.82
C GLU A 109 18.70 -13.77 -13.85
N ASP A 110 19.24 -13.77 -12.64
CA ASP A 110 18.93 -14.71 -11.56
C ASP A 110 17.70 -14.30 -10.73
N GLY A 111 17.04 -13.19 -11.06
CA GLY A 111 15.90 -12.65 -10.33
C GLY A 111 16.28 -11.79 -9.11
N SER A 112 17.58 -11.61 -8.85
CA SER A 112 18.06 -10.78 -7.74
C SER A 112 17.81 -9.29 -7.99
N PHE A 113 17.51 -8.55 -6.92
CA PHE A 113 17.33 -7.10 -6.98
C PHE A 113 18.69 -6.41 -6.90
N ASP A 114 18.99 -5.54 -7.87
CA ASP A 114 20.17 -4.68 -7.84
C ASP A 114 19.87 -3.40 -7.04
N LEU A 115 20.06 -3.51 -5.73
CA LEU A 115 19.70 -2.46 -4.77
C LEU A 115 20.62 -1.24 -4.85
N GLU A 116 21.83 -1.38 -5.40
CA GLU A 116 22.78 -0.26 -5.56
C GLU A 116 22.32 0.71 -6.66
N ASN A 117 21.59 0.21 -7.66
CA ASN A 117 21.06 1.00 -8.77
C ASN A 117 19.57 1.37 -8.58
N ALA A 118 19.16 1.58 -7.33
CA ALA A 118 17.81 2.01 -6.99
C ALA A 118 17.55 3.47 -7.40
N GLY A 119 16.32 3.76 -7.80
CA GLY A 119 15.91 5.13 -8.11
C GLY A 119 14.40 5.35 -8.08
N LEU A 120 14.00 6.61 -7.92
CA LEU A 120 12.62 7.07 -7.91
C LEU A 120 12.07 7.09 -9.33
N LEU A 121 11.08 6.24 -9.62
CA LEU A 121 10.47 6.11 -10.94
C LEU A 121 9.78 7.40 -11.39
N ARG A 122 10.13 7.89 -12.59
CA ARG A 122 9.51 9.10 -13.20
C ARG A 122 8.89 8.84 -14.56
N GLU A 123 9.44 7.91 -15.33
CA GLU A 123 9.00 7.65 -16.70
C GLU A 123 9.08 6.16 -17.02
N ALA A 124 8.19 5.70 -17.91
CA ALA A 124 8.33 4.42 -18.59
C ALA A 124 8.19 4.64 -20.09
N ASP A 125 9.20 4.23 -20.85
CA ASP A 125 9.27 4.39 -22.30
C ASP A 125 9.72 3.10 -22.98
N ALA A 126 9.04 2.73 -24.07
CA ALA A 126 9.28 1.48 -24.77
C ALA A 126 10.69 1.34 -25.37
N LYS A 127 11.38 2.45 -25.67
CA LYS A 127 12.71 2.46 -26.29
C LYS A 127 13.81 2.74 -25.29
N ARG A 128 13.57 3.67 -24.35
CA ARG A 128 14.57 4.16 -23.39
C ARG A 128 14.62 3.29 -22.13
N GLY A 129 13.51 2.68 -21.73
CA GLY A 129 13.39 1.85 -20.53
C GLY A 129 12.59 2.54 -19.43
N LEU A 130 13.03 2.41 -18.18
CA LEU A 130 12.41 3.11 -17.04
C LEU A 130 13.29 4.29 -16.63
N GLY A 131 12.74 5.50 -16.70
CA GLY A 131 13.41 6.71 -16.27
C GLY A 131 13.30 6.85 -14.75
N VAL A 132 14.44 6.94 -14.07
CA VAL A 132 14.51 7.09 -12.62
C VAL A 132 15.35 8.30 -12.24
N VAL A 133 15.12 8.83 -11.04
CA VAL A 133 16.04 9.75 -10.37
C VAL A 133 16.77 8.97 -9.29
N ASP A 134 18.09 8.91 -9.38
CA ASP A 134 18.93 8.23 -8.38
C ASP A 134 19.08 9.08 -7.10
N LEU A 135 19.86 8.56 -6.15
CA LEU A 135 20.11 9.20 -4.87
C LEU A 135 20.85 10.55 -5.00
N ASP A 136 21.68 10.70 -6.02
CA ASP A 136 22.42 11.94 -6.34
C ASP A 136 21.51 12.99 -7.02
N GLY A 137 20.27 12.63 -7.32
CA GLY A 137 19.32 13.49 -8.03
C GLY A 137 19.53 13.50 -9.56
N GLU A 138 20.37 12.62 -10.09
CA GLU A 138 20.61 12.49 -11.52
C GLU A 138 19.55 11.60 -12.19
N SER A 139 19.24 11.91 -13.44
CA SER A 139 18.28 11.12 -14.22
C SER A 139 18.97 9.98 -14.94
N GLN A 140 18.53 8.75 -14.65
CA GLN A 140 19.06 7.52 -15.25
C GLN A 140 17.97 6.70 -15.94
N TRP A 141 18.39 5.68 -16.72
CA TRP A 141 17.49 4.77 -17.42
C TRP A 141 17.81 3.31 -17.09
N ILE A 142 16.88 2.63 -16.43
CA ILE A 142 16.93 1.18 -16.20
C ILE A 142 16.51 0.48 -17.51
N LYS A 143 17.42 -0.35 -18.04
CA LYS A 143 17.27 -1.02 -19.35
C LYS A 143 17.09 -2.53 -19.27
N THR A 144 17.13 -3.11 -18.09
CA THR A 144 16.84 -4.54 -17.87
C THR A 144 15.43 -4.88 -18.33
N ASP A 145 15.23 -6.16 -18.69
CA ASP A 145 13.91 -6.64 -19.15
C ASP A 145 12.89 -6.76 -18.02
N SER A 146 13.36 -6.78 -16.77
CA SER A 146 12.55 -6.76 -15.56
C SER A 146 13.05 -5.72 -14.57
N PHE A 147 12.17 -5.30 -13.68
CA PHE A 147 12.44 -4.42 -12.54
C PHE A 147 11.77 -4.96 -11.28
N GLY A 148 12.20 -4.46 -10.13
CA GLY A 148 11.66 -4.78 -8.83
C GLY A 148 11.15 -3.53 -8.12
N VAL A 149 10.22 -3.71 -7.21
CA VAL A 149 9.81 -2.69 -6.23
C VAL A 149 10.28 -3.20 -4.86
N PRO A 150 11.43 -2.75 -4.33
CA PRO A 150 11.95 -3.29 -3.07
C PRO A 150 11.10 -2.84 -1.88
N HIS A 151 10.94 -3.72 -0.90
CA HIS A 151 10.51 -3.30 0.44
C HIS A 151 11.55 -2.35 1.04
N PRO A 152 11.17 -1.26 1.76
CA PRO A 152 12.13 -0.28 2.29
C PRO A 152 13.24 -0.88 3.16
N ILE A 153 12.98 -2.00 3.85
CA ILE A 153 14.01 -2.69 4.66
C ILE A 153 15.17 -3.25 3.85
N LEU A 154 14.97 -3.49 2.55
CA LEU A 154 16.01 -3.98 1.64
C LEU A 154 16.84 -2.83 1.06
N VAL A 155 16.38 -1.59 1.19
CA VAL A 155 17.04 -0.41 0.62
C VAL A 155 18.05 0.11 1.65
N GLY A 156 19.34 0.05 1.33
CA GLY A 156 20.42 0.43 2.26
C GLY A 156 20.33 1.89 2.70
N ASP A 157 20.17 2.81 1.74
CA ASP A 157 20.17 4.26 1.98
C ASP A 157 18.75 4.84 1.97
N VAL A 158 17.81 4.15 2.62
CA VAL A 158 16.38 4.55 2.65
C VAL A 158 16.18 5.94 3.26
N GLU A 159 17.03 6.36 4.20
CA GLU A 159 16.93 7.69 4.82
C GLU A 159 17.33 8.80 3.85
N GLU A 160 18.42 8.62 3.10
CA GLU A 160 18.84 9.58 2.07
C GLU A 160 17.78 9.68 0.95
N LEU A 161 17.15 8.57 0.58
CA LEU A 161 16.02 8.59 -0.36
C LEU A 161 14.79 9.32 0.20
N ARG A 162 14.54 9.27 1.52
CA ARG A 162 13.46 10.05 2.16
C ARG A 162 13.77 11.53 2.15
N GLU A 163 15.01 11.92 2.40
CA GLU A 163 15.47 13.31 2.31
C GLU A 163 15.29 13.84 0.88
N LEU A 164 15.78 13.10 -0.12
CA LEU A 164 15.59 13.43 -1.54
C LEU A 164 14.10 13.54 -1.91
N ALA A 165 13.27 12.60 -1.47
CA ALA A 165 11.83 12.64 -1.72
C ALA A 165 11.17 13.88 -1.11
N SER A 166 11.57 14.25 0.11
CA SER A 166 11.11 15.47 0.79
C SER A 166 11.52 16.73 0.02
N ASP A 167 12.77 16.83 -0.39
CA ASP A 167 13.30 17.98 -1.14
C ASP A 167 12.62 18.16 -2.50
N LEU A 168 12.30 17.06 -3.16
CA LEU A 168 11.57 17.05 -4.43
C LEU A 168 10.04 17.21 -4.27
N GLY A 169 9.52 17.26 -3.03
CA GLY A 169 8.09 17.35 -2.74
C GLY A 169 7.30 16.13 -3.24
N ILE A 170 7.93 14.96 -3.22
CA ILE A 170 7.35 13.70 -3.67
C ILE A 170 6.31 13.20 -2.68
N ILE A 171 5.22 12.66 -3.22
CA ILE A 171 4.24 11.89 -2.47
C ILE A 171 4.13 10.53 -3.15
N GLN A 172 4.12 9.46 -2.34
CA GLN A 172 3.88 8.11 -2.81
C GLN A 172 2.44 7.70 -2.44
N ALA A 173 1.72 7.09 -3.38
CA ALA A 173 0.37 6.57 -3.10
C ALA A 173 0.41 5.32 -2.20
N ILE A 174 1.53 4.60 -2.22
CA ILE A 174 1.85 3.50 -1.33
C ILE A 174 3.01 3.98 -0.47
N ASP A 175 2.89 3.88 0.85
CA ASP A 175 3.94 4.31 1.76
C ASP A 175 5.13 3.34 1.65
N GLN A 176 5.95 3.43 0.61
CA GLN A 176 7.13 2.58 0.48
C GLN A 176 8.25 3.15 1.34
N LEU A 177 8.70 4.37 1.06
CA LEU A 177 9.81 5.00 1.78
C LEU A 177 9.49 5.17 3.26
N TYR A 178 8.27 5.59 3.59
CA TYR A 178 7.87 5.91 4.96
C TYR A 178 7.22 4.75 5.71
N ARG A 179 7.14 3.54 5.10
CA ARG A 179 6.64 2.37 5.82
C ARG A 179 7.59 2.01 6.97
N PRO A 180 7.07 1.81 8.18
CA PRO A 180 7.88 1.40 9.32
C PRO A 180 8.63 0.09 9.04
N ILE A 181 9.93 0.09 9.32
CA ILE A 181 10.80 -1.07 9.18
C ILE A 181 11.20 -1.60 10.54
N PHE A 182 11.26 -2.92 10.69
CA PHE A 182 11.67 -3.58 11.92
C PHE A 182 12.70 -4.66 11.63
N GLN A 183 13.78 -4.68 12.41
CA GLN A 183 14.80 -5.71 12.37
C GLN A 183 14.81 -6.51 13.68
N PRO A 184 15.09 -7.81 13.63
CA PRO A 184 15.19 -8.61 14.85
C PRO A 184 16.45 -8.23 15.62
N THR A 185 16.30 -8.08 16.95
CA THR A 185 17.45 -7.99 17.85
C THR A 185 18.20 -9.32 17.90
N ASP A 186 19.46 -9.31 18.33
CA ASP A 186 20.27 -10.53 18.46
C ASP A 186 19.61 -11.57 19.37
N GLN A 187 18.93 -11.13 20.43
CA GLN A 187 18.17 -12.01 21.30
C GLN A 187 16.95 -12.61 20.58
N GLN A 188 16.21 -11.81 19.81
CA GLN A 188 15.04 -12.27 19.07
C GLN A 188 15.41 -13.30 18.00
N ARG A 189 16.58 -13.20 17.37
CA ARG A 189 17.06 -14.17 16.35
C ARG A 189 17.10 -15.62 16.86
N GLU A 190 17.24 -15.80 18.17
CA GLU A 190 17.27 -17.11 18.82
C GLU A 190 15.89 -17.69 19.17
N LEU A 191 14.84 -16.86 19.11
CA LEU A 191 13.47 -17.24 19.46
C LEU A 191 12.67 -17.75 18.26
N THR A 192 11.53 -18.37 18.55
CA THR A 192 10.51 -18.78 17.55
C THR A 192 9.23 -17.93 17.64
N TYR A 193 9.23 -16.91 18.49
CA TYR A 193 8.11 -16.01 18.75
C TYR A 193 8.58 -14.64 19.24
N ILE A 194 7.71 -13.63 19.09
CA ILE A 194 7.87 -12.27 19.63
C ILE A 194 6.72 -11.99 20.61
N ASN A 195 7.05 -11.50 21.81
CA ASN A 195 6.08 -11.17 22.86
C ASN A 195 5.98 -9.67 23.17
N ASP A 196 6.73 -8.83 22.45
CA ASP A 196 6.79 -7.37 22.63
C ASP A 196 5.41 -6.70 22.56
N TYR A 197 4.47 -7.35 21.86
CA TYR A 197 3.08 -6.90 21.65
C TYR A 197 2.06 -7.82 22.33
N SER A 198 2.46 -8.63 23.31
CA SER A 198 1.55 -9.48 24.09
C SER A 198 0.88 -8.72 25.24
N GLY A 199 -0.25 -9.24 25.73
CA GLY A 199 -0.97 -8.68 26.87
C GLY A 199 -1.81 -7.43 26.55
N GLY A 200 -2.00 -7.10 25.27
CA GLY A 200 -2.79 -5.95 24.86
C GLY A 200 -4.28 -6.20 25.04
N HIS A 201 -4.89 -5.53 26.01
CA HIS A 201 -6.30 -5.72 26.35
C HIS A 201 -7.25 -5.02 25.37
N PHE A 202 -8.26 -5.74 24.90
CA PHE A 202 -9.44 -5.21 24.22
C PHE A 202 -10.68 -5.60 25.01
N GLU A 203 -11.61 -4.65 25.15
CA GLU A 203 -12.86 -4.89 25.87
C GLU A 203 -13.69 -6.01 25.24
N GLN A 204 -13.57 -6.18 23.92
CA GLN A 204 -14.26 -7.19 23.14
C GLN A 204 -13.37 -7.68 21.98
N LEU A 205 -13.41 -8.99 21.69
CA LEU A 205 -12.72 -9.58 20.54
C LEU A 205 -13.19 -9.00 19.19
N ASN A 206 -14.46 -8.61 19.08
CA ASN A 206 -15.00 -7.97 17.88
C ASN A 206 -14.26 -6.65 17.53
N TYR A 207 -13.74 -5.92 18.51
CA TYR A 207 -12.98 -4.68 18.32
C TYR A 207 -11.60 -4.97 17.76
N ALA A 208 -10.90 -5.97 18.31
CA ALA A 208 -9.61 -6.41 17.80
C ALA A 208 -9.73 -6.96 16.37
N THR A 209 -10.69 -7.86 16.12
CA THR A 209 -10.87 -8.49 14.80
C THR A 209 -11.38 -7.51 13.73
N SER A 210 -12.25 -6.57 14.08
CA SER A 210 -12.66 -5.49 13.16
C SER A 210 -11.51 -4.55 12.83
N HIS A 211 -10.63 -4.27 13.81
CA HIS A 211 -9.44 -3.49 13.58
C HIS A 211 -8.47 -4.19 12.63
N CYS A 212 -8.24 -5.50 12.79
CA CYS A 212 -7.42 -6.32 11.88
C CYS A 212 -7.95 -6.23 10.43
N ARG A 213 -9.26 -6.40 10.23
CA ARG A 213 -9.89 -6.30 8.90
C ARG A 213 -9.69 -4.93 8.26
N ARG A 214 -9.83 -3.86 9.05
CA ARG A 214 -9.59 -2.48 8.57
C ARG A 214 -8.13 -2.26 8.14
N LEU A 215 -7.18 -2.93 8.80
CA LEU A 215 -5.76 -2.91 8.43
C LEU A 215 -5.42 -3.88 7.28
N GLY A 216 -6.39 -4.65 6.78
CA GLY A 216 -6.17 -5.62 5.70
C GLY A 216 -5.63 -6.97 6.15
N TYR A 217 -5.60 -7.27 7.45
CA TYR A 217 -5.12 -8.55 7.98
C TYR A 217 -6.29 -9.52 8.20
N PRO A 218 -6.36 -10.64 7.45
CA PRO A 218 -7.34 -11.68 7.69
C PRO A 218 -7.14 -12.30 9.09
N VAL A 219 -8.26 -12.65 9.74
CA VAL A 219 -8.24 -13.33 11.03
C VAL A 219 -8.74 -14.77 10.86
N SER A 220 -7.96 -15.74 11.33
CA SER A 220 -8.32 -17.17 11.32
C SER A 220 -7.78 -17.85 12.58
N GLY A 221 -8.59 -18.67 13.24
CA GLY A 221 -8.17 -19.40 14.46
C GLY A 221 -7.65 -18.51 15.58
N GLY A 222 -8.23 -17.30 15.73
CA GLY A 222 -7.80 -16.30 16.69
C GLY A 222 -6.48 -15.60 16.38
N GLN A 223 -5.96 -15.76 15.16
CA GLN A 223 -4.71 -15.16 14.70
C GLN A 223 -4.99 -14.16 13.57
N ALA A 224 -4.50 -12.94 13.68
CA ALA A 224 -4.31 -12.07 12.53
C ALA A 224 -3.14 -12.59 11.69
N THR A 225 -3.27 -12.59 10.36
CA THR A 225 -2.31 -13.20 9.45
C THR A 225 -1.75 -12.21 8.45
N CYS A 226 -0.45 -12.31 8.19
CA CYS A 226 0.25 -11.59 7.12
C CYS A 226 1.10 -12.58 6.34
N ARG A 227 0.83 -12.72 5.04
CA ARG A 227 1.53 -13.65 4.14
C ARG A 227 2.54 -12.89 3.29
N VAL A 228 3.80 -13.25 3.42
CA VAL A 228 4.90 -12.68 2.66
C VAL A 228 5.55 -13.77 1.83
N TRP A 229 5.81 -13.46 0.56
CA TRP A 229 6.65 -14.28 -0.30
C TRP A 229 8.01 -13.61 -0.35
N GLU A 230 9.03 -14.33 0.07
CA GLU A 230 10.40 -13.82 0.14
C GLU A 230 11.33 -14.91 -0.37
N ASN A 231 12.08 -14.63 -1.44
CA ASN A 231 12.94 -15.60 -2.12
C ASN A 231 12.21 -16.92 -2.45
N ASP A 232 11.06 -16.81 -3.13
CA ASP A 232 10.15 -17.90 -3.48
C ASP A 232 9.64 -18.76 -2.30
N THR A 233 9.86 -18.31 -1.07
CA THR A 233 9.41 -18.98 0.14
C THR A 233 8.22 -18.23 0.71
N LEU A 234 7.09 -18.92 0.87
CA LEU A 234 5.93 -18.39 1.57
C LEU A 234 6.13 -18.58 3.08
N VAL A 235 6.17 -17.47 3.81
CA VAL A 235 6.13 -17.45 5.27
C VAL A 235 4.91 -16.64 5.71
N GLU A 236 4.18 -17.15 6.69
CA GLU A 236 3.02 -16.47 7.28
C GLU A 236 3.36 -16.02 8.70
N ALA A 237 3.29 -14.71 8.93
CA ALA A 237 3.28 -14.14 10.26
C ALA A 237 1.87 -14.28 10.87
N ARG A 238 1.79 -14.73 12.12
CA ARG A 238 0.55 -14.95 12.87
C ARG A 238 0.62 -14.27 14.22
N PHE A 239 -0.30 -13.36 14.48
CA PHE A 239 -0.38 -12.64 15.74
C PHE A 239 -1.68 -12.96 16.46
N PHE A 240 -1.58 -13.48 17.69
CA PHE A 240 -2.77 -13.90 18.43
C PHE A 240 -3.55 -12.69 18.91
N VAL A 241 -4.83 -12.65 18.58
CA VAL A 241 -5.77 -11.58 18.95
C VAL A 241 -6.95 -12.07 19.78
N GLY A 242 -7.07 -13.38 20.00
CA GLY A 242 -8.11 -14.03 20.80
C GLY A 242 -9.00 -15.01 20.03
N ASP A 243 -9.49 -16.04 20.72
CA ASP A 243 -10.28 -17.16 20.18
C ASP A 243 -11.62 -17.39 20.91
N GLU A 244 -12.00 -16.48 21.81
CA GLU A 244 -13.23 -16.51 22.59
C GLU A 244 -14.46 -15.97 21.82
N TYR A 245 -15.61 -15.84 22.50
CA TYR A 245 -16.79 -15.19 21.92
C TYR A 245 -16.53 -13.72 21.54
N PRO A 246 -17.17 -13.19 20.48
CA PRO A 246 -16.91 -11.83 19.98
C PRO A 246 -17.06 -10.71 21.02
N GLU A 247 -17.97 -10.87 21.99
CA GLU A 247 -18.25 -9.89 23.05
C GLU A 247 -17.37 -10.09 24.30
N SER A 248 -16.55 -11.14 24.33
CA SER A 248 -15.65 -11.42 25.46
C SER A 248 -14.44 -10.48 25.43
N PRO A 249 -13.96 -10.03 26.61
CA PRO A 249 -12.64 -9.41 26.74
C PRO A 249 -11.55 -10.32 26.17
N THR A 250 -10.52 -9.72 25.59
CA THR A 250 -9.41 -10.47 25.01
C THR A 250 -8.06 -9.78 25.19
N TRP A 251 -7.00 -10.56 25.07
CA TRP A 251 -5.61 -10.10 25.18
C TRP A 251 -4.82 -10.61 23.99
N THR A 252 -4.00 -9.72 23.41
CA THR A 252 -3.06 -10.15 22.39
C THR A 252 -2.04 -11.13 22.95
N GLY A 253 -1.60 -12.07 22.12
CA GLY A 253 -0.59 -13.06 22.48
C GLY A 253 0.70 -12.87 21.70
N SER A 254 1.39 -13.97 21.42
CA SER A 254 2.64 -13.95 20.68
C SER A 254 2.42 -13.72 19.19
N LEU A 255 3.40 -13.08 18.55
CA LEU A 255 3.63 -13.12 17.12
C LEU A 255 4.54 -14.31 16.81
N VAL A 256 4.13 -15.18 15.89
CA VAL A 256 4.92 -16.32 15.41
C VAL A 256 5.02 -16.28 13.88
N PHE A 257 6.03 -16.95 13.33
CA PHE A 257 6.19 -17.12 11.89
C PHE A 257 6.10 -18.60 11.57
N VAL A 258 5.36 -18.95 10.52
CA VAL A 258 5.19 -20.34 10.09
C VAL A 258 5.49 -20.54 8.62
N ASP A 259 6.04 -21.71 8.29
CA ASP A 259 6.21 -22.15 6.90
C ASP A 259 4.88 -22.65 6.28
N GLU A 260 4.93 -23.04 5.00
CA GLU A 260 3.82 -23.67 4.28
C GLU A 260 3.28 -24.93 4.97
N ASN A 261 4.13 -25.65 5.70
CA ASN A 261 3.80 -26.87 6.45
C ASN A 261 3.29 -26.57 7.87
N GLN A 262 2.96 -25.31 8.17
CA GLN A 262 2.43 -24.85 9.45
C GLN A 262 3.42 -25.00 10.62
N ARG A 263 4.72 -25.14 10.35
CA ARG A 263 5.76 -25.28 11.37
C ARG A 263 6.28 -23.92 11.76
N SER A 264 6.39 -23.69 13.07
CA SER A 264 6.99 -22.46 13.61
C SER A 264 8.46 -22.38 13.21
N LEU A 265 8.85 -21.22 12.70
CA LEU A 265 10.22 -20.91 12.30
C LEU A 265 10.97 -20.20 13.42
N LYS A 266 12.27 -20.47 13.50
CA LYS A 266 13.20 -19.63 14.27
C LYS A 266 13.33 -18.28 13.56
N ILE A 267 13.37 -17.17 14.29
CA ILE A 267 13.42 -15.83 13.72
C ILE A 267 14.67 -15.62 12.84
N SER A 268 15.79 -16.28 13.15
CA SER A 268 16.98 -16.28 12.27
C SER A 268 16.77 -16.94 10.90
N SER A 269 15.69 -17.71 10.72
CA SER A 269 15.28 -18.31 9.45
C SER A 269 14.19 -17.51 8.74
N VAL A 270 13.70 -16.42 9.34
CA VAL A 270 12.69 -15.53 8.77
C VAL A 270 13.41 -14.41 8.02
N GLY A 271 13.04 -14.18 6.76
CA GLY A 271 13.63 -13.11 5.98
C GLY A 271 13.22 -11.71 6.47
N PRO A 272 14.01 -10.67 6.15
CA PRO A 272 13.83 -9.33 6.68
C PRO A 272 12.46 -8.71 6.33
N VAL A 273 11.94 -8.92 5.12
CA VAL A 273 10.62 -8.39 4.73
C VAL A 273 9.53 -9.04 5.56
N THR A 274 9.56 -10.37 5.65
CA THR A 274 8.57 -11.13 6.43
C THR A 274 8.58 -10.71 7.90
N PHE A 275 9.76 -10.61 8.51
CA PHE A 275 9.89 -10.19 9.90
C PHE A 275 9.34 -8.79 10.11
N SER A 276 9.76 -7.83 9.28
CA SER A 276 9.33 -6.44 9.37
C SER A 276 7.81 -6.30 9.28
N GLU A 277 7.18 -6.97 8.32
CA GLU A 277 5.74 -6.90 8.10
C GLU A 277 4.94 -7.61 9.18
N GLY A 278 5.44 -8.73 9.72
CA GLY A 278 4.83 -9.38 10.88
C GLY A 278 4.84 -8.50 12.12
N VAL A 279 5.97 -7.84 12.39
CA VAL A 279 6.11 -6.90 13.52
C VAL A 279 5.25 -5.66 13.30
N ARG A 280 5.21 -5.11 12.09
CA ARG A 280 4.34 -3.98 11.72
C ARG A 280 2.88 -4.31 12.01
N MET A 281 2.40 -5.46 11.54
CA MET A 281 1.04 -5.96 11.84
C MET A 281 0.77 -6.04 13.34
N ALA A 282 1.65 -6.69 14.11
CA ALA A 282 1.47 -6.84 15.55
C ALA A 282 1.45 -5.48 16.27
N SER A 283 2.35 -4.57 15.89
CA SER A 283 2.45 -3.22 16.43
C SER A 283 1.20 -2.39 16.17
N GLU A 284 0.70 -2.38 14.93
CA GLU A 284 -0.51 -1.61 14.55
C GLU A 284 -1.74 -2.11 15.29
N ILE A 285 -1.92 -3.44 15.38
CA ILE A 285 -3.04 -4.03 16.12
C ILE A 285 -2.91 -3.67 17.61
N TYR A 286 -1.75 -3.90 18.21
CA TYR A 286 -1.49 -3.64 19.63
C TYR A 286 -1.64 -2.17 20.03
N ALA A 287 -1.36 -1.23 19.11
CA ALA A 287 -1.53 0.20 19.35
C ALA A 287 -2.99 0.59 19.66
N LYS A 288 -3.98 -0.23 19.27
CA LYS A 288 -5.40 0.04 19.52
C LYS A 288 -5.95 -0.59 20.79
N ARG A 289 -5.12 -1.28 21.56
CA ARG A 289 -5.48 -1.79 22.89
C ARG A 289 -5.99 -0.67 23.80
N LYS A 290 -6.76 -1.04 24.81
CA LYS A 290 -7.11 -0.12 25.90
C LYS A 290 -5.84 0.26 26.65
N VAL A 291 -5.60 1.56 26.77
CA VAL A 291 -4.57 2.13 27.64
C VAL A 291 -5.28 2.63 28.88
N GLU A 292 -4.86 2.16 30.06
CA GLU A 292 -5.37 2.71 31.31
C GLU A 292 -4.94 4.18 31.42
N SER A 293 -5.89 5.09 31.58
CA SER A 293 -5.60 6.49 31.88
C SER A 293 -5.04 6.56 33.30
N SER A 294 -3.78 6.97 33.44
CA SER A 294 -3.21 7.35 34.73
C SER A 294 -3.82 8.68 35.19
N GLU A 295 -5.06 8.66 35.65
CA GLU A 295 -5.61 9.69 36.52
C GLU A 295 -5.35 9.26 37.97
N ASP A 296 -4.09 9.38 38.42
CA ASP A 296 -3.71 9.26 39.84
C ASP A 296 -2.35 9.96 40.09
N ASP A 297 -2.22 11.20 39.61
CA ASP A 297 -1.27 12.18 40.19
C ASP A 297 -2.09 13.39 40.67
N GLN A 298 -2.69 13.25 41.86
CA GLN A 298 -3.14 14.37 42.71
C GLN A 298 -2.19 14.55 43.88
#